data_AF-A0A834IXP4-F1
#
_entry.id   AF-A0A834IXP4-F1
#
_cell.length_a   1.000
_cell.length_b   1.000
_cell.length_c   1.000
_cell.angle_alpha   90.00
_cell.angle_beta   90.00
_cell.angle_gamma   90.00
#
_symmetry.space_group_name_H-M   'P 1'
#
loop_
_entity.id
_entity.type
_entity.pdbx_description
1 polymer ?
#
loop_
_entity_poly.entity_id
_entity_poly.type
_entity_poly.pdbx_seq_one_letter_code
_entity_poly.pdbx_strand_id
1 'polypeptide(L)'
;MTREEEAKLMYGMLFSLKSFVNKISPLDVKEETPSGLKFVLNTDNHSQGVRDLLHQIYKEIYVEYVVKNPMCVLNEPIQSELFKTKLDAYIKQSSVHSTKPI
;
A
#
# COMPACT_ATOMS: atom_id res chain seq x y z
N MET A 1 11.27 18.44 -6.48
CA MET A 1 11.48 17.16 -5.78
C MET A 1 11.00 16.05 -6.69
N THR A 2 11.76 14.98 -6.84
CA THR A 2 11.42 13.84 -7.70
C THR A 2 10.50 12.86 -6.95
N ARG A 3 9.73 12.05 -7.69
CA ARG A 3 8.86 11.00 -7.08
C ARG A 3 9.64 10.01 -6.23
N GLU A 4 10.89 9.75 -6.59
CA GLU A 4 11.76 8.85 -5.83
C GLU A 4 12.19 9.46 -4.48
N GLU A 5 12.52 10.76 -4.47
CA GLU A 5 12.82 11.50 -3.25
C GLU A 5 11.59 11.55 -2.31
N GLU A 6 10.40 11.82 -2.87
CA GLU A 6 9.14 11.78 -2.13
C GLU A 6 8.88 10.42 -1.50
N ALA A 7 9.10 9.33 -2.24
CA ALA A 7 8.93 7.97 -1.74
C ALA A 7 9.91 7.65 -0.61
N LYS A 8 11.17 8.09 -0.71
CA LYS A 8 12.18 7.91 0.36
C LYS A 8 11.80 8.69 1.62
N LEU A 9 11.34 9.93 1.49
CA LEU A 9 10.87 10.74 2.61
C LEU A 9 9.64 10.12 3.28
N MET A 10 8.66 9.69 2.48
CA MET A 10 7.47 9.01 2.98
C MET A 10 7.82 7.72 3.73
N TYR A 11 8.74 6.92 3.19
CA TYR A 11 9.23 5.72 3.88
C TYR A 11 9.88 6.07 5.24
N GLY A 12 10.76 7.07 5.27
CA GLY A 12 11.43 7.52 6.49
C GLY A 12 10.45 8.04 7.55
N MET A 13 9.42 8.77 7.13
CA MET A 13 8.34 9.23 8.01
C MET A 13 7.59 8.05 8.63
N LEU A 14 7.12 7.11 7.81
CA LEU A 14 6.38 5.93 8.27
C LEU A 14 7.22 5.05 9.20
N PHE A 15 8.50 4.88 8.87
CA PHE A 15 9.45 4.15 9.72
C PHE A 15 9.60 4.81 11.09
N SER A 16 9.76 6.13 11.13
CA SER A 16 9.92 6.91 12.36
C SER A 16 8.66 6.84 13.23
N LEU A 17 7.47 6.98 12.63
CA LEU A 17 6.19 6.87 13.34
C LEU A 17 6.01 5.47 13.94
N LYS A 18 6.33 4.40 13.20
CA LYS A 18 6.27 3.04 13.74
C LYS A 18 7.20 2.86 14.94
N SER A 19 8.45 3.33 14.82
CA SER A 19 9.44 3.26 15.91
C SER A 19 8.96 4.03 17.15
N PHE A 20 8.35 5.19 16.95
CA PHE A 20 7.76 6.00 18.02
C PHE A 20 6.60 5.28 18.72
N VAL A 21 5.63 4.77 17.97
CA VAL A 21 4.48 4.04 18.51
C VAL A 21 4.94 2.81 19.30
N ASN A 22 5.89 2.02 18.78
CA ASN A 22 6.41 0.84 19.46
C ASN A 22 7.14 1.15 20.78
N LYS A 23 7.74 2.34 20.91
CA LYS A 23 8.44 2.75 22.14
C LYS A 23 7.50 3.26 23.23
N ILE A 24 6.37 3.84 22.85
CA ILE A 24 5.46 4.54 23.77
C ILE A 24 4.23 3.71 24.10
N SER A 25 3.79 2.86 23.18
CA SER A 25 2.65 1.98 23.41
C SER A 25 2.97 1.01 24.55
N PRO A 26 2.10 0.91 25.58
CA PRO A 26 2.22 -0.11 26.62
C PRO A 26 1.82 -1.51 26.12
N LEU A 27 1.35 -1.62 24.87
CA LEU A 27 0.87 -2.84 24.23
C LEU A 27 1.66 -3.15 22.95
N ASP A 28 1.83 -4.44 22.66
CA ASP A 28 2.41 -4.90 21.40
C ASP A 28 1.46 -4.68 20.23
N VAL A 29 1.81 -3.76 19.34
CA VAL A 29 1.05 -3.45 18.11
C VAL A 29 1.62 -4.24 16.93
N LYS A 30 0.86 -5.23 16.44
CA LYS A 30 1.21 -6.05 15.25
C LYS A 30 0.20 -5.84 14.13
N GLU A 31 0.26 -4.69 13.44
CA GLU A 31 -0.66 -4.37 12.32
C GLU A 31 -0.01 -4.49 10.92
N GLU A 32 1.22 -4.98 10.79
CA GLU A 32 1.89 -5.12 9.47
C GLU A 32 1.90 -6.56 8.96
N THR A 33 2.01 -6.73 7.62
CA THR A 33 2.19 -8.05 7.02
C THR A 33 3.47 -8.71 7.56
N PRO A 34 3.46 -10.03 7.84
CA PRO A 34 4.66 -10.73 8.34
C PRO A 34 5.86 -10.66 7.39
N SER A 35 5.63 -10.40 6.09
CA SER A 35 6.67 -10.24 5.08
C SER A 35 7.32 -8.84 5.08
N GLY A 36 6.86 -7.91 5.92
CA GLY A 36 7.37 -6.54 5.97
C GLY A 36 6.91 -5.65 4.81
N LEU A 37 5.95 -6.12 4.00
CA LEU A 37 5.38 -5.36 2.89
C LEU A 37 4.35 -4.36 3.41
N LYS A 38 4.41 -3.12 2.90
CA LYS A 38 3.54 -2.02 3.33
C LYS A 38 2.77 -1.45 2.15
N PHE A 39 1.45 -1.42 2.28
CA PHE A 39 0.57 -0.70 1.37
C PHE A 39 0.12 0.57 2.06
N VAL A 40 0.28 1.70 1.39
CA VAL A 40 -0.05 3.04 1.90
C VAL A 40 -1.03 3.66 0.94
N LEU A 41 -2.18 4.11 1.45
CA LEU A 41 -3.24 4.74 0.67
C LEU A 41 -3.70 6.00 1.39
N ASN A 42 -3.72 7.11 0.66
CA ASN A 42 -4.35 8.34 1.12
C ASN A 42 -5.79 8.35 0.60
N THR A 43 -6.74 8.58 1.50
CA THR A 43 -8.18 8.66 1.20
C THR A 43 -8.75 9.94 1.79
N ASP A 44 -10.03 10.22 1.54
CA ASP A 44 -10.74 11.24 2.31
C ASP A 44 -10.97 10.77 3.76
N ASN A 45 -11.24 11.71 4.66
CA ASN A 45 -11.42 11.45 6.08
C ASN A 45 -12.70 10.66 6.43
N HIS A 46 -13.66 10.57 5.50
CA HIS A 46 -14.92 9.85 5.70
C HIS A 46 -14.91 8.43 5.11
N SER A 47 -13.90 8.10 4.31
CA SER A 47 -13.70 6.77 3.74
C SER A 47 -13.73 5.66 4.80
N GLN A 48 -14.56 4.65 4.56
CA GLN A 48 -14.70 3.46 5.41
C GLN A 48 -14.19 2.21 4.66
N GLY A 49 -13.90 1.13 5.39
CA GLY A 49 -13.49 -0.14 4.79
C GLY A 49 -12.08 -0.15 4.15
N VAL A 50 -11.27 0.89 4.39
CA VAL A 50 -9.93 1.02 3.78
C VAL A 50 -8.99 -0.11 4.20
N ARG A 51 -9.09 -0.59 5.44
CA ARG A 51 -8.28 -1.73 5.92
C ARG A 51 -8.57 -3.00 5.11
N ASP A 52 -9.85 -3.31 4.87
CA ASP A 52 -10.26 -4.46 4.07
C ASP A 52 -9.82 -4.29 2.60
N LEU A 53 -9.94 -3.08 2.06
CA LEU A 53 -9.46 -2.76 0.72
C LEU A 53 -7.95 -3.02 0.56
N LEU A 54 -7.13 -2.59 1.51
CA LEU A 54 -5.67 -2.84 1.50
C LEU A 54 -5.36 -4.34 1.54
N HIS A 55 -6.11 -5.09 2.36
CA HIS A 55 -5.95 -6.55 2.42
C HIS A 55 -6.34 -7.22 1.11
N GLN A 56 -7.41 -6.77 0.46
CA GLN A 56 -7.84 -7.27 -0.85
C GLN A 56 -6.84 -6.90 -1.95
N ILE A 57 -6.27 -5.69 -1.95
CA ILE A 57 -5.20 -5.30 -2.88
C ILE A 57 -4.01 -6.24 -2.73
N TYR A 58 -3.61 -6.57 -1.50
CA TYR A 58 -2.54 -7.55 -1.28
C TYR A 58 -2.90 -8.91 -1.89
N LYS A 59 -4.07 -9.47 -1.52
CA LYS A 59 -4.45 -10.84 -1.86
C LYS A 59 -4.82 -11.02 -3.34
N GLU A 60 -5.68 -10.15 -3.87
CA GLU A 60 -6.29 -10.31 -5.20
C GLU A 60 -5.47 -9.63 -6.31
N ILE A 61 -4.60 -8.67 -5.97
CA ILE A 61 -3.82 -7.92 -6.96
C ILE A 61 -2.31 -8.20 -6.83
N TYR A 62 -1.70 -7.93 -5.67
CA TYR A 62 -0.25 -8.08 -5.52
C TYR A 62 0.19 -9.54 -5.60
N VAL A 63 -0.46 -10.45 -4.87
CA VAL A 63 -0.12 -11.88 -4.95
C VAL A 63 -0.38 -12.42 -6.35
N GLU A 64 -1.51 -12.07 -6.96
CA GLU A 64 -1.91 -12.63 -8.27
C GLU A 64 -1.02 -12.16 -9.43
N TYR A 65 -0.69 -10.86 -9.49
CA TYR A 65 -0.02 -10.28 -10.66
C TYR A 65 1.47 -9.93 -10.45
N VAL A 66 1.97 -10.03 -9.21
CA VAL A 66 3.39 -9.82 -8.88
C VAL A 66 4.02 -11.11 -8.35
N VAL A 67 3.51 -11.66 -7.24
CA VAL A 67 4.16 -12.83 -6.60
C VAL A 67 4.07 -14.08 -7.46
N LYS A 68 2.92 -14.34 -8.08
CA LYS A 68 2.72 -15.48 -8.99
C LYS A 68 3.30 -15.26 -10.38
N ASN A 69 3.72 -14.04 -10.72
CA ASN A 69 4.29 -13.73 -12.02
C ASN A 69 5.81 -13.97 -11.99
N PRO A 70 6.33 -15.04 -12.63
CA PRO A 70 7.76 -15.38 -12.58
C PRO A 70 8.66 -14.34 -13.24
N MET A 71 8.11 -13.42 -14.04
CA MET A 71 8.84 -12.34 -14.69
C MET A 71 8.99 -11.11 -13.79
N CYS A 72 8.33 -11.09 -12.62
CA CYS A 72 8.46 -9.99 -11.66
C CYS A 72 9.59 -10.28 -10.67
N VAL A 73 10.55 -9.36 -10.59
CA VAL A 73 11.61 -9.40 -9.58
C VAL A 73 11.09 -8.76 -8.29
N LEU A 74 11.15 -9.50 -7.18
CA LEU A 74 10.75 -9.00 -5.88
C LEU A 74 11.77 -8.00 -5.33
N ASN A 75 11.31 -7.04 -4.54
CA ASN A 75 12.10 -5.94 -3.94
C ASN A 75 12.62 -4.87 -4.92
N GLU A 76 12.27 -4.96 -6.20
CA GLU A 76 12.47 -3.90 -7.17
C GLU A 76 11.15 -3.17 -7.48
N PRO A 77 11.20 -1.94 -8.04
CA PRO A 77 9.99 -1.26 -8.49
C PRO A 77 9.20 -2.12 -9.49
N ILE A 78 7.92 -2.35 -9.22
CA ILE A 78 7.06 -3.22 -10.03
C ILE A 78 6.86 -2.60 -11.42
N GLN A 79 7.43 -3.23 -12.44
CA GLN A 79 7.32 -2.79 -13.85
C GLN A 79 6.13 -3.39 -14.60
N SER A 80 5.46 -4.41 -14.04
CA SER A 80 4.37 -5.14 -14.69
C SER A 80 3.19 -4.20 -15.05
N GLU A 81 2.97 -3.99 -16.34
CA GLU A 81 1.83 -3.22 -16.86
C GLU A 81 0.49 -3.91 -16.59
N LEU A 82 0.48 -5.24 -16.54
CA LEU A 82 -0.71 -5.99 -16.16
C LEU A 82 -1.10 -5.70 -14.71
N PHE A 83 -0.14 -5.69 -13.79
CA PHE A 83 -0.39 -5.31 -12.40
C PHE A 83 -0.95 -3.89 -12.30
N LYS A 84 -0.31 -2.92 -12.97
CA LYS A 84 -0.76 -1.51 -12.99
C LYS A 84 -2.20 -1.39 -13.50
N THR A 85 -2.51 -2.05 -14.61
CA THR A 85 -3.85 -2.04 -15.22
C THR A 85 -4.90 -2.67 -14.31
N LYS A 86 -4.58 -3.81 -13.70
CA LYS A 86 -5.51 -4.52 -12.81
C LYS A 86 -5.73 -3.77 -11.50
N LEU A 87 -4.68 -3.17 -10.94
CA LEU A 87 -4.79 -2.33 -9.75
C LEU A 87 -5.65 -1.10 -10.01
N ASP A 88 -5.40 -0.37 -11.12
CA ASP A 88 -6.18 0.82 -11.48
C ASP A 88 -7.67 0.49 -11.67
N ALA A 89 -7.97 -0.58 -12.42
CA ALA A 89 -9.34 -1.04 -12.61
C ALA A 89 -10.01 -1.43 -11.28
N TYR A 90 -9.26 -2.04 -10.36
CA TYR A 90 -9.76 -2.45 -9.05
C TYR A 90 -10.06 -1.25 -8.14
N ILE A 91 -9.15 -0.27 -8.08
CA ILE A 91 -9.35 0.94 -7.29
C ILE A 91 -10.56 1.74 -7.80
N LYS A 92 -10.72 1.88 -9.12
CA LYS A 92 -11.87 2.57 -9.72
C LYS A 92 -13.23 1.93 -9.42
N GLN A 93 -13.25 0.64 -9.11
CA GLN A 93 -14.46 -0.09 -8.70
C GLN A 93 -14.72 -0.03 -7.19
N SER A 94 -13.72 0.38 -6.40
CA SER A 94 -13.85 0.47 -4.95
C SER A 94 -14.78 1.62 -4.55
N SER A 95 -15.56 1.40 -3.49
CA SER A 95 -16.44 2.43 -2.90
C SER A 95 -15.68 3.62 -2.32
N VAL A 96 -14.38 3.46 -2.05
CA VAL A 96 -13.46 4.50 -1.57
C VAL A 96 -13.06 5.48 -2.69
N HIS A 97 -13.24 5.10 -3.96
CA HIS A 97 -12.87 5.94 -5.08
C HIS A 97 -13.89 7.06 -5.30
N SER A 98 -13.62 8.22 -4.69
CA SER A 98 -14.38 9.44 -4.92
C SER A 98 -13.77 10.25 -6.08
N THR A 99 -14.55 10.52 -7.12
CA THR A 99 -14.14 11.33 -8.30
C THR A 99 -14.14 12.84 -8.03
N LYS A 100 -13.86 13.27 -6.79
CA LYS A 100 -13.84 14.72 -6.50
C LYS A 100 -12.66 15.34 -7.25
N PRO A 101 -12.89 16.33 -8.13
CA PRO A 101 -11.79 17.08 -8.71
C PRO A 101 -11.02 17.78 -7.58
N ILE A 102 -9.69 17.65 -7.61
CA ILE A 102 -8.75 18.40 -6.77
C ILE A 102 -8.71 19.85 -7.24
#